data_AF-A8X1M5-F1
#
_entry.id   AF-A8X1M5-F1
#
_cell.length_a   1.000
_cell.length_b   1.000
_cell.length_c   1.000
_cell.angle_alpha   90.00
_cell.angle_beta   90.00
_cell.angle_gamma   90.00
#
_symmetry.space_group_name_H-M   'P 1'
#
loop_
_entity.id
_entity.type
_entity.pdbx_description
1 polymer ?
#
loop_
_entity_poly.entity_id
_entity_poly.type
_entity_poly.pdbx_seq_one_letter_code
_entity_poly.pdbx_strand_id
1 'polypeptide(L)'
;MELKNVHTKKIMFKIKFSDNAYQANPVFGTIEPGKTAEVWITHNKSPHKEAKMVIVNSNYVGEMDLAKSFRSVRPTGGQVTVKLIAN
;
A
#
# COMPACT_ATOMS: atom_id res chain seq x y z
N MET A 1 10.87 1.90 -1.59
CA MET A 1 10.08 2.91 -0.84
C MET A 1 9.87 2.37 0.58
N GLU A 2 9.95 3.23 1.59
CA GLU A 2 9.77 2.80 2.99
C GLU A 2 8.42 3.28 3.54
N LEU A 3 7.69 2.37 4.21
CA LEU A 3 6.48 2.66 4.97
C LEU A 3 6.78 2.53 6.46
N LYS A 4 6.63 3.60 7.24
CA LYS A 4 6.81 3.58 8.70
C LYS A 4 5.48 3.56 9.43
N ASN A 5 5.29 2.62 10.36
CA ASN A 5 4.15 2.62 11.26
C ASN A 5 4.41 3.54 12.47
N VAL A 6 3.75 4.70 12.47
CA VAL A 6 3.80 5.67 13.57
C VAL A 6 2.70 5.45 14.62
N HIS A 7 1.84 4.45 14.44
CA HIS A 7 0.81 4.09 15.41
C HIS A 7 1.33 3.16 16.50
N THR A 8 0.59 3.10 17.61
CA THR A 8 0.85 2.20 18.74
C THR A 8 0.33 0.77 18.54
N LYS A 9 -0.38 0.52 17.42
CA LYS A 9 -0.97 -0.79 17.08
C LYS A 9 -0.39 -1.32 15.77
N LYS A 10 -0.40 -2.64 15.62
CA LYS A 10 -0.08 -3.29 14.35
C LYS A 10 -1.08 -2.85 13.29
N ILE A 11 -0.58 -2.41 12.15
CA ILE A 11 -1.39 -2.00 11.01
C ILE A 11 -1.18 -2.95 9.83
N MET A 12 -2.15 -2.97 8.95
CA MET A 12 -2.06 -3.58 7.63
C MET A 12 -2.10 -2.49 6.55
N PHE A 13 -1.42 -2.71 5.43
CA PHE A 13 -1.46 -1.83 4.27
C PHE A 13 -1.78 -2.58 2.99
N LYS A 14 -2.39 -1.86 2.04
CA LYS A 14 -2.64 -2.28 0.66
C LYS A 14 -2.20 -1.18 -0.28
N ILE A 15 -1.46 -1.54 -1.31
CA ILE A 15 -1.06 -0.62 -2.38
C ILE A 15 -1.93 -0.87 -3.60
N LYS A 16 -2.41 0.21 -4.20
CA LYS A 16 -3.15 0.20 -5.47
C LYS A 16 -2.50 1.17 -6.42
N PHE A 17 -2.48 0.81 -7.70
CA PHE A 17 -2.10 1.71 -8.77
C PHE A 17 -3.30 1.96 -9.67
N SER A 18 -3.37 3.15 -10.26
CA SER A 18 -4.37 3.47 -11.29
C SER A 18 -3.98 2.92 -12.67
N ASP A 19 -2.77 2.40 -12.81
CA ASP A 19 -2.25 1.86 -14.06
C ASP A 19 -1.49 0.55 -13.80
N ASN A 20 -1.69 -0.43 -14.68
CA ASN A 20 -1.12 -1.77 -14.55
C ASN A 20 0.36 -1.83 -14.96
N ALA A 21 0.90 -0.75 -15.53
CA ALA A 21 2.33 -0.60 -15.76
C ALA A 21 3.14 -0.64 -14.46
N TYR A 22 2.52 -0.34 -13.32
CA TYR A 22 3.17 -0.34 -12.01
C TYR A 22 2.76 -1.56 -11.19
N GLN A 23 3.73 -2.17 -10.53
CA GLN A 23 3.53 -3.28 -9.61
C GLN A 23 4.26 -3.01 -8.31
N ALA A 24 3.67 -3.41 -7.18
CA ALA A 24 4.31 -3.33 -5.87
C ALA A 24 4.62 -4.74 -5.36
N ASN A 25 5.76 -4.89 -4.69
CA ASN A 25 6.10 -6.07 -3.94
C ASN A 25 6.60 -5.69 -2.53
N PRO A 26 5.87 -6.04 -1.46
CA PRO A 26 4.56 -6.71 -1.45
C PRO A 26 3.38 -5.75 -1.75
N VAL A 27 2.28 -6.28 -2.32
CA VAL A 27 1.02 -5.50 -2.53
C VAL A 27 0.24 -5.31 -1.22
N PHE A 28 0.29 -6.32 -0.36
CA PHE A 28 -0.34 -6.34 0.95
C PHE A 28 0.71 -6.67 2.00
N GLY A 29 0.64 -6.03 3.16
CA GLY A 29 1.54 -6.35 4.26
C GLY A 29 1.01 -5.88 5.60
N THR A 30 1.77 -6.22 6.63
CA THR A 30 1.55 -5.71 7.99
C THR A 30 2.80 -5.04 8.49
N ILE A 31 2.64 -4.06 9.37
CA ILE A 31 3.75 -3.32 9.98
C ILE A 31 3.50 -3.26 11.48
N GLU A 32 4.43 -3.82 12.25
CA GLU A 32 4.39 -3.75 13.71
C GLU A 32 4.56 -2.29 14.19
N PRO A 33 4.08 -1.95 15.41
CA PRO A 33 4.25 -0.62 15.98
C PRO A 33 5.72 -0.16 15.95
N GLY A 34 5.97 1.04 15.44
CA GLY A 34 7.31 1.64 15.37
C GLY A 34 8.27 1.01 14.35
N LYS A 35 7.83 -0.01 13.60
CA LYS A 35 8.64 -0.66 12.56
C LYS A 35 8.39 -0.06 11.17
N THR A 36 9.26 -0.42 10.24
CA THR A 36 9.18 -0.06 8.84
C THR A 36 8.94 -1.29 7.97
N ALA A 37 8.30 -1.10 6.82
CA ALA A 37 8.18 -2.10 5.77
C ALA A 37 8.74 -1.52 4.46
N GLU A 38 9.59 -2.30 3.81
CA GLU A 38 10.14 -1.95 2.52
C GLU A 38 9.22 -2.47 1.41
N VAL A 39 8.92 -1.59 0.46
CA VAL A 39 8.10 -1.91 -0.71
C VAL A 39 8.88 -1.55 -1.97
N TRP A 40 9.01 -2.54 -2.85
CA TRP A 40 9.57 -2.41 -4.18
C TRP A 40 8.48 -2.02 -5.16
N ILE A 41 8.70 -0.98 -5.94
CA ILE A 41 7.80 -0.57 -7.01
C ILE A 41 8.53 -0.79 -8.33
N THR A 42 7.96 -1.63 -9.18
CA THR A 42 8.47 -1.90 -10.52
C THR A 42 7.59 -1.20 -11.54
N HIS A 43 8.21 -0.45 -12.45
CA HIS A 43 7.55 0.15 -13.60
C HIS A 43 7.93 -0.63 -14.86
N ASN A 44 6.92 -1.15 -15.54
CA ASN A 44 7.05 -1.83 -16.82
C ASN A 44 6.86 -0.83 -17.97
N LYS A 45 7.40 -1.17 -19.15
CA LYS A 45 7.27 -0.33 -20.34
C LYS A 45 5.80 0.05 -20.60
N SER A 46 5.53 1.35 -20.64
CA SER A 46 4.21 1.91 -20.91
C SER A 46 4.33 3.20 -21.74
N PRO A 47 3.23 3.67 -22.36
CA PRO A 47 3.19 5.03 -22.91
C PRO A 47 3.42 6.09 -21.82
N HIS A 48 3.87 7.28 -22.22
CA HIS A 48 3.98 8.44 -21.33
C HIS A 48 2.59 8.82 -20.82
N LYS A 49 2.36 8.60 -19.53
CA LYS A 49 1.07 8.85 -18.89
C LYS A 49 1.25 9.04 -17.39
N GLU A 50 0.43 9.90 -16.81
CA GLU A 50 0.33 10.03 -15.36
C GLU A 50 -0.43 8.85 -14.74
N ALA A 51 0.13 8.30 -13.68
CA ALA A 51 -0.52 7.30 -12.84
C ALA A 51 -0.60 7.76 -11.39
N LYS A 52 -1.45 7.11 -10.61
CA LYS A 52 -1.65 7.38 -9.19
C LYS A 52 -1.37 6.09 -8.43
N MET A 53 -0.54 6.16 -7.40
CA MET A 53 -0.43 5.14 -6.38
C MET A 53 -1.23 5.55 -5.16
N VAL A 54 -2.05 4.65 -4.64
CA VAL A 54 -2.87 4.85 -3.45
C VAL A 54 -2.49 3.80 -2.42
N ILE A 55 -2.04 4.25 -1.26
CA ILE A 55 -1.73 3.41 -0.11
C ILE A 55 -2.91 3.50 0.86
N VAL A 56 -3.52 2.36 1.12
CA VAL A 56 -4.65 2.22 2.05
C VAL A 56 -4.15 1.49 3.29
N ASN A 57 -4.29 2.11 4.46
CA ASN A 57 -3.95 1.50 5.74
C ASN A 57 -5.20 1.18 6.57
N SER A 58 -5.09 0.15 7.39
CA SER A 58 -6.12 -0.24 8.34
C SER A 58 -5.51 -0.87 9.59
N ASN A 59 -6.29 -0.99 10.68
CA ASN A 59 -5.89 -1.77 11.84
C ASN A 59 -5.78 -3.26 11.45
N TYR A 60 -4.80 -3.96 12.04
CA TYR A 60 -4.71 -5.40 11.91
C TYR A 60 -5.90 -6.10 12.59
N VAL A 61 -6.50 -7.09 11.92
CA VAL A 61 -7.74 -7.77 12.38
C VAL A 61 -7.56 -9.26 12.71
N GLY A 62 -6.32 -9.72 12.88
CA GLY A 62 -6.00 -11.13 13.20
C GLY A 62 -5.54 -11.96 11.99
N GLU A 63 -5.48 -13.28 12.15
CA GLU A 63 -4.90 -14.25 11.17
C GLU A 63 -5.75 -14.45 9.89
N MET A 64 -6.73 -13.60 9.62
CA MET A 64 -7.46 -13.67 8.37
C MET A 64 -6.61 -13.15 7.22
N ASP A 65 -6.73 -13.79 6.05
CA ASP A 65 -6.08 -13.34 4.81
C ASP A 65 -6.21 -11.82 4.62
N LEU A 66 -5.08 -11.14 4.39
CA LEU A 66 -5.03 -9.68 4.33
C LEU A 66 -5.90 -9.12 3.21
N ALA A 67 -6.00 -9.82 2.07
CA ALA A 67 -6.82 -9.38 0.95
C ALA A 67 -8.31 -9.48 1.28
N LYS A 68 -8.75 -10.51 2.01
CA LYS A 68 -10.11 -10.61 2.56
C LYS A 68 -10.38 -9.53 3.61
N SER A 69 -9.45 -9.30 4.52
CA SER A 69 -9.53 -8.27 5.56
C SER A 69 -9.73 -6.88 4.97
N PHE A 70 -9.01 -6.53 3.89
CA PHE A 70 -9.19 -5.23 3.23
C PHE A 70 -10.54 -5.04 2.51
N ARG A 71 -11.36 -6.08 2.31
CA ARG A 71 -12.72 -5.93 1.77
C ARG A 71 -13.73 -5.54 2.85
N SER A 72 -13.49 -5.98 4.10
CA SER A 72 -14.45 -5.87 5.19
C SER A 72 -14.12 -4.74 6.17
N VAL A 73 -12.86 -4.30 6.23
CA VAL A 73 -12.41 -3.34 7.24
C VAL A 73 -12.41 -1.92 6.68
N ARG A 74 -12.98 -0.98 7.45
CA ARG A 74 -12.91 0.46 7.12
C ARG A 74 -11.47 0.96 7.27
N PRO A 75 -10.94 1.73 6.29
CA PRO A 75 -9.63 2.36 6.43
C PRO A 75 -9.59 3.21 7.69
N THR A 76 -8.50 3.13 8.45
CA THR A 76 -8.37 3.82 9.73
C THR A 76 -7.84 5.26 9.59
N GLY A 77 -7.53 5.68 8.37
CA GLY A 77 -7.07 7.04 8.06
C GLY A 77 -7.30 7.46 6.61
N GLY A 78 -6.86 8.67 6.29
CA GLY A 78 -6.85 9.19 4.93
C GLY A 78 -5.92 8.39 4.03
N GLN A 79 -6.36 8.13 2.80
CA GLN A 79 -5.54 7.43 1.81
C GLN A 79 -4.35 8.30 1.40
N VAL A 80 -3.15 7.74 1.41
CA VAL A 80 -1.97 8.45 0.90
C VAL A 80 -1.94 8.23 -0.62
N THR A 81 -2.06 9.33 -1.38
CA THR A 81 -1.98 9.30 -2.84
C THR A 81 -0.66 9.89 -3.31
N VAL A 82 0.10 9.13 -4.07
CA VAL A 82 1.37 9.53 -4.67
C VAL A 82 1.16 9.62 -6.18
N LYS A 83 1.52 10.75 -6.80
CA LYS A 83 1.52 10.90 -8.26
C LYS A 83 2.76 10.20 -8.83
N LEU A 84 2.57 9.40 -9.87
CA LEU A 84 3.62 8.71 -10.61
C LEU A 84 3.68 9.29 -12.02
N ILE A 85 4.85 9.78 -12.41
CA ILE A 85 5.08 10.38 -13.72
C ILE A 85 6.10 9.51 -14.44
N ALA A 86 5.68 8.87 -15.52
CA ALA A 86 6.56 8.13 -16.43
C ALA A 86 6.98 9.06 -17.58
N ASN A 87 8.21 9.57 -17.50
CA ASN A 87 8.85 10.37 -18.54
C ASN A 87 9.76 9.53 -19.43
#